data_AF-A0A1I0I3W5-F1
#
_entry.id   AF-A0A1I0I3W5-F1
#
_cell.length_a   1.000
_cell.length_b   1.000
_cell.length_c   1.000
_cell.angle_alpha   90.00
_cell.angle_beta   90.00
_cell.angle_gamma   90.00
#
_symmetry.space_group_name_H-M   'P 1'
#
loop_
_entity.id
_entity.type
_entity.pdbx_description
1 polymer ?
#
loop_
_entity_poly.entity_id
_entity_poly.type
_entity_poly.pdbx_seq_one_letter_code
_entity_poly.pdbx_strand_id
1 'polypeptide(L)' 'RAHIADYGWLDWTANGKSAGSEGLSKRIEAIEIRVVQKGGNAPGATGRPFIKK' A
#
# COMPACT_ATOMS: atom_id res chain seq x y z
N ARG A 1 -0.58 -3.71 2.00
CA ARG A 1 0.19 -2.45 1.84
C ARG A 1 1.63 -2.77 1.47
N ALA A 2 2.40 -1.79 0.97
CA ALA A 2 3.79 -1.96 0.58
C ALA A 2 4.70 -1.01 1.36
N HIS A 3 5.90 -1.48 1.71
CA HIS A 3 6.99 -0.66 2.25
C HIS A 3 7.88 -0.24 1.09
N ILE A 4 8.03 1.07 0.89
CA ILE A 4 8.82 1.64 -0.20
C ILE A 4 10.04 2.34 0.39
N ALA A 5 11.20 2.14 -0.24
CA ALA A 5 12.42 2.82 0.16
C ALA A 5 12.20 4.35 0.30
N ASP A 6 12.69 4.91 1.40
CA ASP A 6 12.56 6.32 1.83
C ASP A 6 11.15 6.78 2.23
N TYR A 7 10.07 6.06 1.88
CA TYR A 7 8.69 6.41 2.27
C TYR A 7 8.13 5.57 3.40
N GLY A 8 8.76 4.44 3.71
CA GLY A 8 8.27 3.52 4.72
C GLY A 8 7.00 2.78 4.27
N TRP A 9 6.19 2.37 5.25
CA TRP A 9 4.89 1.78 4.99
C TRP A 9 3.91 2.80 4.44
N LEU A 10 3.41 2.54 3.23
CA LEU A 10 2.24 3.23 2.71
C LEU A 10 0.95 2.63 3.27
N ASP A 11 -0.16 3.34 3.07
CA ASP A 11 -1.46 2.95 3.61
C ASP A 11 -2.06 1.71 2.92
N TRP A 12 -3.14 1.18 3.50
CA TRP A 12 -3.85 0.01 3.00
C TRP A 12 -4.68 0.32 1.76
N THR A 13 -4.80 -0.69 0.90
CA THR A 13 -5.61 -0.65 -0.31
C THR A 13 -6.08 -2.07 -0.64
N ALA A 14 -7.14 -2.17 -1.44
CA ALA A 14 -7.79 -3.42 -1.80
C ALA A 14 -8.60 -3.23 -3.10
N ASN A 15 -9.24 -4.31 -3.57
CA ASN A 15 -10.19 -4.29 -4.68
C ASN A 15 -9.59 -3.78 -5.99
N GLY A 16 -8.42 -4.32 -6.37
CA GLY A 16 -7.74 -4.00 -7.64
C GLY A 16 -7.00 -2.66 -7.67
N LYS A 17 -7.02 -1.89 -6.58
CA LYS A 17 -6.26 -0.64 -6.46
C LYS A 17 -4.77 -0.89 -6.23
N SER A 18 -3.93 0.01 -6.75
CA SER A 18 -2.47 -0.06 -6.63
C SER A 18 -1.97 0.19 -5.20
N ALA A 19 -0.88 -0.49 -4.83
CA ALA A 19 -0.09 -0.25 -3.62
C ALA A 19 1.36 0.02 -4.00
N GLY A 20 2.04 0.96 -3.33
CA GLY A 20 3.46 1.23 -3.55
C GLY A 20 3.73 2.53 -4.31
N SER A 21 4.66 2.50 -5.27
CA SER A 21 5.00 3.70 -6.04
C SER A 21 5.30 3.43 -7.50
N GLU A 22 5.03 4.41 -8.36
CA GLU A 22 5.33 4.35 -9.80
C GLU A 22 6.12 5.58 -10.26
N GLY A 23 7.09 5.36 -11.17
CA GLY A 23 7.88 6.44 -11.78
C GLY A 23 8.93 7.08 -10.88
N LEU A 24 9.11 6.58 -9.65
CA LEU A 24 10.03 7.15 -8.65
C LEU A 24 11.37 6.39 -8.54
N SER A 25 11.55 5.30 -9.28
CA SER A 25 12.74 4.43 -9.22
C SER A 25 13.08 3.97 -7.78
N LYS A 26 12.06 3.79 -6.94
CA LYS A 26 12.18 3.26 -5.58
C LYS A 26 11.89 1.77 -5.56
N ARG A 27 12.64 1.02 -4.74
CA ARG A 27 12.43 -0.41 -4.51
C ARG A 27 11.31 -0.66 -3.50
N ILE A 28 10.60 -1.77 -3.68
CA ILE A 28 9.74 -2.35 -2.64
C ILE A 28 10.64 -3.14 -1.70
N GLU A 29 10.52 -2.89 -0.40
CA GLU A 29 11.33 -3.55 0.64
C GLU A 29 10.54 -4.61 1.41
N ALA A 30 9.22 -4.45 1.49
CA ALA A 30 8.32 -5.42 2.12
C ALA A 30 6.89 -5.29 1.61
N ILE A 31 6.12 -6.36 1.72
CA ILE A 31 4.68 -6.41 1.42
C ILE A 31 3.97 -7.02 2.62
N GLU A 32 2.91 -6.36 3.09
CA GLU A 32 2.02 -6.89 4.12
C GLU A 32 0.62 -7.13 3.54
N ILE A 33 0.13 -8.36 3.69
CA ILE A 33 -1.18 -8.81 3.24
C ILE A 33 -1.97 -9.26 4.46
N ARG A 34 -3.24 -8.85 4.56
CA ARG A 34 -4.17 -9.33 5.58
C ARG A 34 -5.47 -9.76 4.94
N VAL A 35 -5.97 -10.92 5.36
CA VAL A 35 -7.33 -11.36 5.04
C VAL A 35 -8.28 -10.64 6.00
N VAL A 36 -9.30 -10.00 5.43
CA VAL A 36 -10.36 -9.32 6.18
C VAL A 36 -11.71 -9.83 5.70
N GLN A 37 -12.76 -9.59 6.49
CA GLN A 37 -14.12 -9.89 6.06
C GLN A 37 -14.49 -9.07 4.82
N LYS A 38 -15.25 -9.68 3.90
CA LYS A 38 -15.76 -8.99 2.72
C LYS A 38 -16.67 -7.84 3.16
N GLY A 39 -16.37 -6.62 2.72
CA GLY A 39 -17.09 -5.41 3.14
C GLY A 39 -16.69 -4.87 4.52
N GLY A 40 -15.75 -5.53 5.22
CA GLY A 40 -15.21 -5.04 6.48
C GLY A 40 -14.23 -3.88 6.31
N ASN A 41 -13.81 -3.31 7.44
CA ASN A 41 -12.89 -2.18 7.48
C ASN A 41 -11.46 -2.59 7.10
N ALA A 42 -10.71 -1.64 6.53
CA ALA A 42 -9.28 -1.82 6.31
C ALA A 42 -8.54 -1.99 7.66
N PRO A 43 -7.43 -2.75 7.71
CA PRO A 43 -6.66 -2.95 8.94
C PRO A 43 -5.96 -1.70 9.49
N GLY A 44 -6.08 -0.56 8.81
CA GLY A 44 -5.47 0.71 9.17
C GLY A 44 -5.85 1.81 8.17
N ALA A 45 -5.10 2.91 8.17
CA ALA A 45 -5.34 4.03 7.27
C ALA A 45 -5.29 3.62 5.79
N THR A 46 -6.03 4.37 4.96
CA THR A 46 -6.19 4.14 3.50
C THR A 46 -5.97 5.41 2.69
N GLY A 47 -5.38 6.46 3.28
CA GLY A 47 -5.31 7.80 2.71
C GLY A 47 -4.24 7.95 1.63
N ARG A 48 -3.09 7.30 1.80
CA ARG A 48 -1.95 7.36 0.86
C ARG A 48 -1.36 5.97 0.56
N PRO A 49 -2.10 5.07 -0.11
CA PRO A 49 -1.62 3.72 -0.40
C PRO A 49 -0.65 3.64 -1.59
N PHE A 50 -0.65 4.67 -2.44
CA PHE A 50 0.11 4.71 -3.68
C PHE A 50 0.63 6.12 -3.98
N ILE A 51 1.84 6.23 -4.53
CA ILE A 51 2.47 7.50 -4.91
C ILE A 51 2.98 7.39 -6.36
N LYS A 52 2.72 8.41 -7.18
CA LYS A 52 3.16 8.47 -8.57
C LYS A 52 3.92 9.76 -8.85
N LYS A 53 4.93 9.69 -9.72
CA LYS A 53 5.64 10.85 -10.27
C LYS A 53 4.77 11.68 -11.21
#